data_AF-A0A920Q9A5-F1
#
_entry.id   AF-A0A920Q9A5-F1
#
_cell.length_a   1.000
_cell.length_b   1.000
_cell.length_c   1.000
_cell.angle_alpha   90.00
_cell.angle_beta   90.00
_cell.angle_gamma   90.00
#
_symmetry.space_group_name_H-M   'P 1'
#
loop_
_entity.id
_entity.type
_entity.pdbx_description
1 polymer ?
#
loop_
_entity_poly.entity_id
_entity_poly.type
_entity_poly.pdbx_seq_one_letter_code
_entity_poly.pdbx_strand_id
1 'polypeptide(L)'
;MEVIELTGYTELEKHQIATQFLTPRQRKFHGLEKKQLRFRKSAIEEITHGYTREAGVRNLWESEIGKVCRKVVTRLVRTKGKKLLW
;
A
#
# COMPACT_ATOMS: atom_id res chain seq x y z
N MET A 1 5.47 -35.16 -0.16
CA MET A 1 5.60 -33.72 0.09
C MET A 1 4.87 -33.04 -1.04
N GLU A 2 3.63 -32.60 -0.81
CA GLU A 2 2.84 -31.91 -1.83
C GLU A 2 3.42 -30.50 -1.99
N VAL A 3 4.00 -30.23 -3.16
CA VAL A 3 4.50 -28.91 -3.52
C VAL A 3 3.31 -28.12 -4.07
N ILE A 4 2.83 -27.14 -3.29
CA ILE A 4 1.82 -26.20 -3.78
C ILE A 4 2.54 -25.14 -4.60
N GLU A 5 2.43 -25.21 -5.92
CA GLU A 5 2.90 -24.15 -6.81
C GLU A 5 2.00 -22.92 -6.66
N LEU A 6 2.50 -21.93 -5.92
CA LEU A 6 1.89 -20.61 -5.91
C LEU A 6 2.31 -19.90 -7.20
N THR A 7 1.47 -19.96 -8.23
CA THR A 7 1.59 -19.10 -9.40
C THR A 7 1.64 -17.64 -8.93
N GLY A 8 2.57 -16.86 -9.49
CA GLY A 8 2.65 -15.43 -9.19
C GLY A 8 1.32 -14.73 -9.50
N TYR A 9 1.02 -13.68 -8.76
CA TYR A 9 -0.17 -12.87 -9.01
C TYR A 9 0.03 -12.02 -10.26
N THR A 10 -1.03 -11.86 -11.05
CA THR A 10 -1.06 -10.86 -12.12
C THR A 10 -1.05 -9.45 -11.51
N GLU A 11 -0.55 -8.46 -12.25
CA GLU A 11 -0.48 -7.06 -11.79
C GLU A 11 -1.86 -6.53 -11.36
N LEU A 12 -2.91 -6.97 -12.05
CA LEU A 12 -4.30 -6.57 -11.79
C LEU A 12 -4.83 -7.19 -10.49
N GLU A 13 -4.51 -8.45 -10.21
CA GLU A 13 -4.80 -9.09 -8.93
C GLU A 13 -4.02 -8.43 -7.79
N LYS A 14 -2.75 -8.11 -8.00
CA LYS A 14 -1.97 -7.42 -6.96
C LYS A 14 -2.54 -6.04 -6.66
N HIS A 15 -2.99 -5.30 -7.67
CA HIS A 15 -3.69 -4.02 -7.46
C HIS A 15 -4.97 -4.20 -6.63
N GLN A 16 -5.78 -5.22 -6.92
CA GLN A 16 -6.99 -5.52 -6.15
C GLN A 16 -6.65 -5.89 -4.69
N ILE A 17 -5.64 -6.73 -4.47
CA ILE A 17 -5.16 -7.11 -3.14
C ILE A 17 -4.66 -5.88 -2.37
N ALA A 18 -3.91 -5.01 -3.04
CA ALA A 18 -3.40 -3.79 -2.43
C ALA A 18 -4.52 -2.82 -2.01
N THR A 19 -5.55 -2.69 -2.84
CA THR A 19 -6.68 -1.80 -2.57
C THR A 19 -7.58 -2.36 -1.47
N GLN A 20 -7.89 -3.65 -1.52
CA GLN A 20 -8.87 -4.29 -0.62
C GLN A 20 -8.28 -4.73 0.71
N PHE A 21 -7.01 -5.14 0.76
CA PHE A 21 -6.41 -5.73 1.96
C PHE A 21 -5.24 -4.92 2.50
N LEU A 22 -4.24 -4.59 1.68
CA LEU A 22 -3.02 -3.92 2.17
C LEU A 22 -3.31 -2.49 2.64
N THR A 23 -4.05 -1.72 1.85
CA THR A 23 -4.43 -0.34 2.18
C THR A 23 -5.15 -0.23 3.53
N PRO A 24 -6.25 -0.97 3.79
CA PRO A 24 -6.92 -0.89 5.09
C PRO A 24 -6.09 -1.47 6.23
N ARG A 25 -5.28 -2.51 6.00
CA ARG A 25 -4.39 -3.09 7.01
C ARG A 25 -3.32 -2.09 7.46
N GLN A 26 -2.59 -1.49 6.52
CA GLN A 26 -1.58 -0.48 6.78
C GLN A 26 -2.18 0.78 7.40
N ARG A 27 -3.36 1.18 6.94
CA ARG A 27 -4.10 2.30 7.55
C ARG A 27 -4.44 2.04 9.02
N LYS A 28 -4.90 0.83 9.36
CA LYS A 28 -5.21 0.43 10.74
C LYS A 28 -3.95 0.36 11.60
N PHE A 29 -2.85 -0.15 11.05
CA PHE A 29 -1.56 -0.24 11.74
C PHE A 29 -0.98 1.14 12.08
N HIS A 30 -1.13 2.11 11.19
CA HIS A 30 -0.65 3.49 11.38
C HIS A 30 -1.67 4.46 12.01
N GLY A 31 -2.86 3.99 12.38
CA GLY A 31 -3.88 4.81 13.03
C GLY A 31 -4.46 5.94 12.17
N LEU A 32 -4.41 5.81 10.84
CA LEU A 32 -4.86 6.85 9.89
C LEU A 32 -6.38 6.74 9.65
N GLU A 33 -7.07 7.87 9.57
CA GLU A 33 -8.49 7.86 9.17
C GLU A 33 -8.67 7.70 7.65
N LYS A 34 -9.81 7.13 7.22
CA LYS A 34 -10.20 7.04 5.79
C LYS A 34 -10.13 8.39 5.05
N LYS A 35 -10.34 9.49 5.76
CA LYS A 35 -10.37 10.85 5.21
C LYS A 35 -8.96 11.48 5.08
N GLN A 36 -7.96 10.91 5.75
CA GLN A 36 -6.60 11.44 5.80
C GLN A 36 -5.66 10.79 4.78
N LEU A 37 -5.99 9.56 4.34
CA LEU A 37 -5.22 8.83 3.34
C LEU A 37 -6.16 8.11 2.37
N ARG A 38 -6.09 8.52 1.10
CA ARG A 38 -6.71 7.81 -0.01
C ARG A 38 -5.61 7.56 -1.05
N PHE A 39 -5.42 6.31 -1.43
CA PHE A 39 -4.54 5.99 -2.57
C PHE A 39 -5.35 6.10 -3.85
N ARG A 40 -4.81 6.79 -4.86
CA ARG A 40 -5.31 6.69 -6.24
C ARG A 40 -4.81 5.38 -6.87
N LYS A 41 -5.57 4.85 -7.81
CA LYS A 41 -5.17 3.65 -8.58
C LYS A 41 -3.81 3.84 -9.25
N SER A 42 -3.59 5.00 -9.86
CA SER A 42 -2.32 5.35 -10.51
C SER A 42 -1.12 5.30 -9.55
N ALA A 43 -1.30 5.72 -8.30
CA ALA A 43 -0.23 5.66 -7.30
C ALA A 43 0.09 4.22 -6.89
N ILE A 44 -0.92 3.34 -6.85
CA ILE A 44 -0.73 1.91 -6.59
C ILE A 44 0.00 1.25 -7.76
N GLU A 45 -0.41 1.56 -8.99
CA GLU A 45 0.25 1.08 -10.22
C GLU A 45 1.72 1.53 -10.28
N GLU A 46 2.01 2.78 -9.94
CA GLU A 46 3.38 3.31 -9.90
C GLU A 46 4.24 2.64 -8.83
N ILE A 47 3.68 2.36 -7.64
CA ILE A 47 4.38 1.58 -6.61
C ILE A 47 4.64 0.15 -7.10
N THR A 48 3.67 -0.44 -7.79
CA THR A 48 3.76 -1.81 -8.30
C THR A 48 4.84 -1.94 -9.36
N HIS A 49 4.83 -1.08 -10.39
CA HIS A 49 5.79 -1.13 -11.49
C HIS A 49 7.15 -0.51 -11.15
N GLY A 50 7.17 0.58 -10.37
CA GLY A 50 8.38 1.35 -10.11
C GLY A 50 9.21 0.84 -8.94
N TYR A 51 8.57 0.23 -7.94
CA TYR A 51 9.22 -0.08 -6.65
C TYR A 51 9.17 -1.56 -6.25
N THR A 52 8.34 -2.39 -6.90
CA THR A 52 8.25 -3.82 -6.58
C THR A 52 8.54 -4.69 -7.79
N ARG A 53 9.62 -5.48 -7.72
CA ARG A 53 10.00 -6.45 -8.77
C ARG A 53 9.80 -7.89 -8.30
N GLU A 54 8.79 -8.11 -7.47
CA GLU A 54 8.44 -9.41 -6.91
C GLU A 54 7.13 -9.94 -7.52
N ALA A 55 7.08 -11.27 -7.74
CA ALA A 55 5.86 -11.96 -8.12
C ALA A 55 4.79 -11.96 -6.99
N GLY A 56 5.21 -11.66 -5.75
CA GLY A 56 4.37 -11.63 -4.56
C GLY A 56 4.08 -10.22 -4.04
N VAL A 57 3.26 -10.16 -2.99
CA VAL A 57 2.77 -8.93 -2.33
C VAL A 57 3.28 -8.75 -0.89
N ARG A 58 4.19 -9.62 -0.42
CA ARG A 58 4.40 -9.81 1.03
C ARG A 58 5.43 -8.90 1.67
N ASN A 59 6.54 -8.59 1.00
CA ASN A 59 7.65 -7.89 1.67
C ASN A 59 7.89 -6.50 1.11
N LEU A 60 8.21 -6.38 -0.17
CA LEU A 60 8.56 -5.08 -0.75
C LEU A 60 7.34 -4.16 -0.82
N TRP A 61 6.21 -4.66 -1.29
CA TRP A 61 5.00 -3.84 -1.44
C TRP A 61 4.47 -3.37 -0.08
N GLU A 62 4.38 -4.26 0.91
CA GLU A 62 3.90 -3.90 2.25
C GLU A 62 4.82 -2.86 2.92
N SER A 63 6.14 -2.99 2.74
CA SER A 63 7.13 -2.02 3.23
C SER A 63 7.01 -0.65 2.55
N GLU A 64 6.84 -0.61 1.22
CA GLU A 64 6.70 0.65 0.49
C GLU A 64 5.40 1.40 0.86
N ILE A 65 4.27 0.69 0.97
CA ILE A 65 3.02 1.30 1.46
C ILE A 65 3.20 1.80 2.90
N GLY A 66 3.89 1.05 3.76
CA GLY A 66 4.20 1.46 5.13
C GLY A 66 5.05 2.73 5.19
N LYS A 67 6.09 2.85 4.34
CA LYS A 67 6.91 4.06 4.23
C LYS A 67 6.07 5.27 3.81
N VAL A 68 5.18 5.11 2.83
CA VAL A 68 4.25 6.17 2.41
C VAL A 68 3.33 6.56 3.56
N CYS A 69 2.71 5.60 4.24
CA CYS A 69 1.85 5.84 5.39
C CYS A 69 2.59 6.59 6.51
N ARG A 70 3.81 6.16 6.85
CA ARG A 70 4.64 6.83 7.87
C ARG A 70 4.95 8.28 7.49
N LYS A 71 5.29 8.53 6.23
CA LYS A 71 5.58 9.88 5.73
C LYS A 71 4.34 10.77 5.78
N VAL A 72 3.16 10.23 5.49
CA VAL A 72 1.88 10.94 5.61
C VAL A 72 1.56 11.25 7.08
N VAL A 73 1.73 10.30 8.00
CA VAL A 73 1.54 10.54 9.45
C VAL A 73 2.47 11.64 9.96
N THR A 74 3.77 11.54 9.69
CA THR A 74 4.74 12.56 10.11
C THR A 74 4.38 13.93 9.55
N ARG A 75 3.92 14.00 8.29
CA ARG A 75 3.47 15.25 7.69
C ARG A 75 2.18 15.76 8.35
N LEU A 76 1.21 14.91 8.62
CA LEU A 76 -0.04 15.27 9.27
C LEU A 76 0.19 15.87 10.66
N VAL A 77 1.07 15.25 11.46
CA VAL A 77 1.48 15.73 12.79
C VAL A 77 2.19 17.08 12.68
N ARG A 78 3.12 17.24 11.72
CA ARG A 78 3.82 18.52 11.51
C ARG A 78 2.93 19.64 10.99
N THR A 79 1.86 19.32 10.26
CA THR A 79 1.03 20.33 9.55
C THR A 79 -0.27 20.67 10.29
N LYS A 80 -0.47 20.23 11.54
CA LYS A 80 -1.69 20.48 12.36
C LYS A 80 -3.01 20.33 11.56
N GLY A 81 -3.24 19.15 10.96
CA GLY A 81 -4.58 18.75 10.53
C GLY A 81 -5.09 19.23 9.17
N LYS A 82 -4.22 19.66 8.24
CA LYS A 82 -4.66 19.89 6.85
C LYS A 82 -4.81 18.56 6.08
N LYS A 83 -6.03 18.32 5.57
CA LYS A 83 -6.36 17.22 4.64
C LYS A 83 -5.41 17.21 3.45
N LEU A 84 -4.75 16.08 3.21
CA LEU A 84 -3.91 15.85 2.05
C LEU A 84 -4.64 14.90 1.11
N LEU A 85 -5.08 15.41 -0.04
CA LEU A 85 -5.60 14.61 -1.15
C LEU A 85 -4.43 14.30 -2.09
N TRP A 86 -4.05 13.03 -2.17
CA TRP A 86 -3.11 12.49 -3.15
C TRP A 86 -3.85 11.49 -4.04
#